data_AF-A9DJ92-F1
#
_entry.id   AF-A9DJ92-F1
#
_cell.length_a   1.000
_cell.length_b   1.000
_cell.length_c   1.000
_cell.angle_alpha   90.00
_cell.angle_beta   90.00
_cell.angle_gamma   90.00
#
_symmetry.space_group_name_H-M   'P 1'
#
loop_
_entity.id
_entity.type
_entity.pdbx_description
1 polymer ?
#
loop_
_entity_poly.entity_id
_entity_poly.type
_entity_poly.pdbx_seq_one_letter_code
_entity_poly.pdbx_strand_id
1 'polypeptide(L)'
;MKKIITCTFLLQSLLLFSQSKEGIEADYELQGYFKNYQEFNLDSLKKKKFKHIRLINSIRGGFEFDRILDNNLKQAIYTITIEHPLGRYSRYKEYKVHVFSKRDSIICLISYEESTGNVNSYFDYEKLSAHIELHNKLYETNFRISDFVDQLKERRIYGFQCGYSSIANAPLVYNDIYFDDIRNGKYFRKWLTSFNPELQAYGVKGLEGLEEKEKLPLSPLEKKLIKHIKERNSTLLICGGCVSFPRKLYDETKK
;
A
#
# COMPACT_ATOMS: atom_id res chain seq x y z
N MET A 1 -26.84 -7.41 37.49
CA MET A 1 -25.85 -7.25 36.39
C MET A 1 -26.40 -6.33 35.31
N LYS A 2 -26.30 -5.00 35.45
CA LYS A 2 -26.68 -4.01 34.43
C LYS A 2 -25.95 -2.68 34.68
N LYS A 3 -24.62 -2.61 34.51
CA LYS A 3 -23.85 -1.33 34.59
C LYS A 3 -22.59 -1.25 33.71
N ILE A 4 -22.39 -2.16 32.74
CA ILE A 4 -21.15 -2.19 31.92
C ILE A 4 -21.37 -1.74 30.46
N ILE A 5 -22.60 -1.49 30.02
CA ILE A 5 -22.89 -1.24 28.58
C ILE A 5 -22.75 0.26 28.19
N THR A 6 -22.76 1.19 29.15
CA THR A 6 -22.81 2.64 28.83
C THR A 6 -21.44 3.28 28.61
N CYS A 7 -20.34 2.66 29.03
CA CYS A 7 -19.00 3.27 28.94
C CYS A 7 -18.36 3.10 27.55
N THR A 8 -18.72 2.04 26.81
CA THR A 8 -18.13 1.72 25.51
C THR A 8 -18.63 2.64 24.39
N PHE A 9 -19.88 3.12 24.47
CA PHE A 9 -20.46 4.07 23.50
C PHE A 9 -19.89 5.48 23.61
N LEU A 10 -19.47 5.91 24.81
CA LEU A 10 -18.87 7.22 25.05
C LEU A 10 -17.42 7.32 24.55
N LEU A 11 -16.67 6.21 24.55
CA LEU A 11 -15.32 6.16 23.98
C LEU A 11 -15.34 6.18 22.44
N GLN A 12 -16.30 5.52 21.80
CA GLN A 12 -16.42 5.51 20.33
C GLN A 12 -16.89 6.86 19.78
N SER A 13 -17.75 7.60 20.49
CA SER A 13 -18.12 8.95 20.08
C SER A 13 -16.94 9.92 20.19
N LEU A 14 -16.14 9.86 21.25
CA LEU A 14 -14.96 10.72 21.43
C LEU A 14 -13.89 10.52 20.33
N LEU A 15 -13.76 9.31 19.76
CA LEU A 15 -12.85 9.06 18.64
C LEU A 15 -13.36 9.67 17.32
N LEU A 16 -14.68 9.73 17.11
CA LEU A 16 -15.30 10.41 15.97
C LEU A 16 -15.32 11.95 16.13
N PHE A 17 -15.25 12.47 17.36
CA PHE A 17 -15.23 13.91 17.67
C PHE A 17 -13.83 14.55 17.62
N SER A 18 -12.78 13.83 17.23
CA SER A 18 -11.41 14.38 17.15
C SER A 18 -11.17 15.25 15.89
N GLN A 19 -12.02 15.14 14.86
CA GLN A 19 -11.88 15.94 13.64
C GLN A 19 -12.67 17.24 13.71
N SER A 20 -11.99 18.36 13.47
CA SER A 20 -12.67 19.64 13.32
C SER A 20 -13.53 19.64 12.06
N LYS A 21 -14.62 20.40 12.08
CA LYS A 21 -15.50 20.58 10.92
C LYS A 21 -14.70 20.94 9.66
N GLU A 22 -13.74 21.85 9.80
CA GLU A 22 -12.86 22.28 8.71
C GLU A 22 -12.01 21.13 8.15
N GLY A 23 -11.57 20.18 8.99
CA GLY A 23 -10.79 19.03 8.56
C GLY A 23 -11.63 17.98 7.84
N ILE A 24 -12.93 17.87 8.18
CA ILE A 24 -13.88 17.02 7.47
C ILE A 24 -14.20 17.62 6.09
N GLU A 25 -14.49 18.92 6.03
CA GLU A 25 -14.77 19.63 4.77
C GLU A 25 -13.55 19.63 3.83
N ALA A 26 -12.34 19.78 4.38
CA ALA A 26 -11.10 19.65 3.62
C ALA A 26 -10.92 18.25 3.02
N ASP A 27 -11.29 17.19 3.76
CA ASP A 27 -11.27 15.83 3.23
C ASP A 27 -12.28 15.67 2.08
N TYR A 28 -13.53 16.14 2.26
CA TYR A 28 -14.54 16.10 1.21
C TYR A 28 -14.12 16.84 -0.07
N GLU A 29 -13.45 17.98 0.06
CA GLU A 29 -12.90 18.71 -1.09
C GLU A 29 -11.80 17.95 -1.81
N LEU A 30 -10.89 17.31 -1.08
CA LEU A 30 -9.82 16.51 -1.66
C LEU A 30 -10.38 15.25 -2.33
N GLN A 31 -11.28 14.51 -1.66
CA GLN A 31 -11.97 13.36 -2.25
C GLN A 31 -12.81 13.78 -3.46
N GLY A 32 -13.43 14.96 -3.41
CA GLY A 32 -14.15 15.56 -4.54
C GLY A 32 -13.25 15.81 -5.75
N TYR A 33 -12.00 16.20 -5.54
CA TYR A 33 -11.00 16.27 -6.61
C TYR A 33 -10.65 14.88 -7.16
N PHE A 34 -10.43 13.90 -6.29
CA PHE A 34 -10.09 12.54 -6.70
C PHE A 34 -11.21 11.79 -7.42
N LYS A 35 -12.47 12.19 -7.27
CA LYS A 35 -13.58 11.62 -8.06
C LYS A 35 -13.34 11.74 -9.57
N ASN A 36 -12.64 12.78 -10.02
CA ASN A 36 -12.22 12.93 -11.42
C ASN A 36 -10.86 12.26 -11.68
N TYR A 37 -10.65 11.07 -11.12
CA TYR A 37 -9.35 10.37 -11.09
C TYR A 37 -8.70 10.18 -12.46
N GLN A 38 -9.48 10.10 -13.53
CA GLN A 38 -8.99 9.93 -14.90
C GLN A 38 -8.13 11.12 -15.35
N GLU A 39 -8.39 12.31 -14.81
CA GLU A 39 -7.65 13.54 -15.07
C GLU A 39 -6.66 13.87 -13.94
N PHE A 40 -6.42 12.92 -13.02
CA PHE A 40 -5.55 13.17 -11.88
C PHE A 40 -4.16 13.61 -12.35
N ASN A 41 -3.76 14.78 -11.88
CA ASN A 41 -2.45 15.35 -12.10
C ASN A 41 -2.01 16.11 -10.85
N LEU A 42 -0.81 15.82 -10.35
CA LEU A 42 -0.29 16.41 -9.11
C LEU A 42 -0.10 17.93 -9.23
N ASP A 43 0.35 18.43 -10.37
CA ASP A 43 0.57 19.87 -10.57
C ASP A 43 -0.73 20.64 -10.69
N SER A 44 -1.76 20.03 -11.28
CA SER A 44 -3.11 20.58 -11.34
C SER A 44 -3.74 20.62 -9.94
N LEU A 45 -3.51 19.59 -9.12
CA LEU A 45 -3.96 19.56 -7.73
C LEU A 45 -3.34 20.69 -6.92
N LYS A 46 -2.01 20.90 -7.04
CA LYS A 46 -1.29 21.98 -6.34
C LYS A 46 -1.80 23.38 -6.70
N LYS A 47 -2.28 23.57 -7.93
CA LYS A 47 -2.80 24.85 -8.43
C LYS A 47 -4.27 25.07 -8.11
N LYS A 48 -5.00 24.03 -7.71
CA LYS A 48 -6.43 24.11 -7.45
C LYS A 48 -6.70 24.97 -6.21
N LYS A 49 -7.62 25.92 -6.35
CA LYS A 49 -8.15 26.70 -5.23
C LYS A 49 -9.25 25.90 -4.55
N PHE A 50 -9.02 25.61 -3.29
CA PHE A 50 -9.95 24.95 -2.38
C PHE A 50 -10.51 25.97 -1.39
N LYS A 51 -11.67 25.68 -0.80
CA LYS A 51 -12.26 26.58 0.18
C LYS A 51 -11.79 26.22 1.59
N HIS A 52 -11.57 24.93 1.88
CA HIS A 52 -11.15 24.47 3.21
C HIS A 52 -9.72 23.93 3.25
N ILE A 53 -9.05 23.80 2.09
CA ILE A 53 -7.61 23.51 2.02
C ILE A 53 -6.86 24.80 1.71
N ARG A 54 -5.94 25.20 2.60
CA ARG A 54 -5.09 26.39 2.42
C ARG A 54 -4.09 26.18 1.28
N LEU A 55 -3.42 25.03 1.29
CA LEU A 55 -2.45 24.64 0.27
C LEU A 55 -2.21 23.13 0.26
N ILE A 56 -1.66 22.67 -0.85
CA ILE A 56 -1.05 21.33 -0.99
C ILE A 56 0.44 21.49 -0.69
N ASN A 57 0.91 20.90 0.41
CA ASN A 57 2.26 21.09 0.91
C ASN A 57 3.25 20.22 0.12
N SER A 58 4.00 20.85 -0.78
CA SER A 58 5.01 20.18 -1.62
C SER A 58 6.33 19.88 -0.92
N ILE A 59 6.55 20.41 0.30
CA ILE A 59 7.75 20.10 1.10
C ILE A 59 7.55 18.76 1.82
N ARG A 60 6.32 18.48 2.26
CA ARG A 60 5.94 17.26 2.99
C ARG A 60 5.28 16.19 2.12
N GLY A 61 5.07 16.47 0.84
CA GLY A 61 4.44 15.56 -0.10
C GLY A 61 4.91 15.77 -1.53
N GLY A 62 4.65 14.77 -2.38
CA GLY A 62 5.02 14.77 -3.78
C GLY A 62 4.95 13.37 -4.38
N PHE A 63 5.54 13.23 -5.55
CA PHE A 63 5.82 11.93 -6.14
C PHE A 63 6.85 11.18 -5.29
N GLU A 64 6.61 9.90 -5.01
CA GLU A 64 7.56 9.05 -4.31
C GLU A 64 8.34 8.17 -5.29
N PHE A 65 7.63 7.32 -6.02
CA PHE A 65 8.17 6.42 -7.03
C PHE A 65 7.07 5.83 -7.90
N ASP A 66 7.46 5.18 -8.98
CA ASP A 66 6.60 4.34 -9.79
C ASP A 66 7.16 2.93 -9.96
N ARG A 67 6.28 2.03 -10.41
CA ARG A 67 6.63 0.65 -10.71
C ARG A 67 5.70 0.04 -11.74
N ILE A 68 6.18 -1.03 -12.36
CA ILE A 68 5.39 -1.88 -13.24
C ILE A 68 5.00 -3.14 -12.46
N LEU A 69 3.70 -3.44 -12.47
CA LEU A 69 3.09 -4.64 -11.93
C LEU A 69 2.74 -5.60 -13.07
N ASP A 70 2.08 -6.72 -12.75
CA ASP A 70 1.67 -7.71 -13.73
C ASP A 70 0.82 -7.10 -14.85
N ASN A 71 0.90 -7.70 -16.04
CA ASN A 71 0.13 -7.27 -17.22
C ASN A 71 0.37 -5.79 -17.60
N ASN A 72 1.59 -5.30 -17.37
CA ASN A 72 2.05 -3.94 -17.66
C ASN A 72 1.19 -2.84 -17.00
N LEU A 73 0.61 -3.13 -15.83
CA LEU A 73 -0.06 -2.11 -15.03
C LEU A 73 0.99 -1.22 -14.39
N LYS A 74 1.01 0.07 -14.72
CA LYS A 74 1.88 1.05 -14.06
C LYS A 74 1.20 1.50 -12.76
N GLN A 75 1.97 1.61 -11.69
CA GLN A 75 1.55 2.21 -10.43
C GLN A 75 2.48 3.39 -10.11
N ALA A 76 1.94 4.59 -9.96
CA ALA A 76 2.64 5.75 -9.41
C ALA A 76 2.13 6.03 -8.00
N ILE A 77 3.05 6.30 -7.06
CA ILE A 77 2.74 6.51 -5.65
C ILE A 77 3.11 7.95 -5.28
N TYR A 78 2.20 8.60 -4.58
CA TYR A 78 2.32 9.98 -4.13
C TYR A 78 2.03 10.08 -2.64
N THR A 79 2.72 10.99 -1.97
CA THR A 79 2.27 11.56 -0.69
C THR A 79 1.63 12.92 -0.98
N ILE A 80 0.41 13.13 -0.51
CA ILE A 80 -0.31 14.38 -0.64
C ILE A 80 -0.60 14.89 0.76
N THR A 81 0.10 15.94 1.15
CA THR A 81 -0.12 16.61 2.43
C THR A 81 -0.96 17.85 2.20
N ILE A 82 -2.13 17.93 2.81
CA ILE A 82 -2.98 19.12 2.77
C ILE A 82 -2.79 19.91 4.06
N GLU A 83 -2.79 21.23 3.95
CA GLU A 83 -2.88 22.13 5.10
C GLU A 83 -4.30 22.69 5.19
N HIS A 84 -4.95 22.55 6.34
CA HIS A 84 -6.31 23.06 6.56
C HIS A 84 -6.38 23.88 7.86
N PRO A 85 -7.32 24.83 7.98
CA PRO A 85 -7.46 25.65 9.17
C PRO A 85 -7.98 24.83 10.36
N LEU A 86 -7.54 25.20 11.57
CA LEU A 86 -8.12 24.82 12.85
C LEU A 86 -8.15 26.07 13.75
N GLY A 87 -9.24 26.83 13.69
CA GLY A 87 -9.32 28.14 14.32
C GLY A 87 -8.20 29.07 13.81
N ARG A 88 -7.32 29.50 14.71
CA ARG A 88 -6.15 30.34 14.37
C ARG A 88 -4.92 29.55 13.89
N TYR A 89 -4.91 28.23 14.04
CA TYR A 89 -3.79 27.37 13.69
C TYR A 89 -4.00 26.66 12.35
N SER A 90 -2.94 26.03 11.85
CA SER A 90 -2.99 25.09 10.73
C SER A 90 -2.82 23.66 11.24
N ARG A 91 -3.50 22.71 10.60
CA ARG A 91 -3.21 21.29 10.74
C ARG A 91 -2.89 20.68 9.38
N TYR A 92 -2.14 19.59 9.42
CA TYR A 92 -1.79 18.82 8.24
C TYR A 92 -2.53 17.49 8.28
N LYS A 93 -3.01 17.06 7.11
CA LYS A 93 -3.42 15.68 6.86
C LYS A 93 -2.57 15.12 5.74
N GLU A 94 -2.17 13.87 5.88
CA GLU A 94 -1.34 13.18 4.91
C GLU A 94 -2.12 12.04 4.28
N TYR A 95 -2.10 12.02 2.96
CA TYR A 95 -2.74 11.01 2.14
C TYR A 95 -1.69 10.32 1.30
N LYS A 96 -1.66 9.01 1.30
CA LYS A 96 -0.95 8.28 0.25
C LYS A 96 -1.92 8.01 -0.88
N VAL A 97 -1.48 8.29 -2.09
CA VAL A 97 -2.29 8.16 -3.29
C VAL A 97 -1.57 7.25 -4.28
N HIS A 98 -2.22 6.14 -4.63
CA HIS A 98 -1.74 5.16 -5.58
C HIS A 98 -2.55 5.34 -6.87
N VAL A 99 -1.88 5.66 -7.96
CA VAL A 99 -2.49 5.88 -9.28
C VAL A 99 -2.06 4.74 -10.19
N PHE A 100 -3.04 4.01 -10.72
CA PHE A 100 -2.82 2.88 -11.59
C PHE A 100 -3.22 3.23 -13.02
N SER A 101 -2.31 3.02 -13.96
CA SER A 101 -2.54 3.33 -15.37
C SER A 101 -2.13 2.20 -16.30
N LYS A 102 -2.84 2.11 -17.43
CA LYS A 102 -2.59 1.13 -18.49
C LYS A 102 -2.76 1.83 -19.83
N ARG A 103 -1.76 1.69 -20.71
CA ARG A 103 -1.70 2.43 -22.00
C ARG A 103 -1.95 3.94 -21.79
N ASP A 104 -1.31 4.47 -20.75
CA ASP A 104 -1.33 5.88 -20.36
C ASP A 104 -2.70 6.47 -19.99
N SER A 105 -3.72 5.61 -19.80
CA SER A 105 -4.99 5.98 -19.17
C SER A 105 -5.01 5.53 -17.71
N ILE A 106 -5.41 6.42 -16.79
CA ILE A 106 -5.63 6.05 -15.39
C ILE A 106 -6.89 5.19 -15.30
N ILE A 107 -6.76 4.01 -14.69
CA ILE A 107 -7.87 3.05 -14.53
C ILE A 107 -8.30 2.91 -13.07
N CYS A 108 -7.46 3.31 -12.12
CA CYS A 108 -7.77 3.25 -10.69
C CYS A 108 -6.93 4.29 -9.93
N LEU A 109 -7.53 4.91 -8.92
CA LEU A 109 -6.87 5.71 -7.91
C LEU A 109 -7.34 5.22 -6.53
N ILE A 110 -6.38 4.90 -5.66
CA ILE A 110 -6.63 4.57 -4.26
C ILE A 110 -5.99 5.68 -3.42
N SER A 111 -6.75 6.28 -2.52
CA SER A 111 -6.26 7.27 -1.56
C SER A 111 -6.54 6.78 -0.16
N TYR A 112 -5.55 6.84 0.73
CA TYR A 112 -5.77 6.58 2.14
C TYR A 112 -5.16 7.65 3.04
N GLU A 113 -5.89 8.05 4.07
CA GLU A 113 -5.43 9.00 5.09
C GLU A 113 -4.59 8.25 6.14
N GLU A 114 -3.33 8.64 6.32
CA GLU A 114 -2.36 7.88 7.13
C GLU A 114 -2.71 7.83 8.63
N SER A 115 -3.34 8.87 9.15
CA SER A 115 -3.69 8.97 10.58
C SER A 115 -4.95 8.23 10.96
N THR A 116 -5.91 8.09 10.05
CA THR A 116 -7.23 7.49 10.33
C THR A 116 -7.39 6.11 9.70
N GLY A 117 -6.60 5.78 8.68
CA GLY A 117 -6.79 4.60 7.87
C GLY A 117 -8.01 4.66 6.94
N ASN A 118 -8.64 5.84 6.80
CA ASN A 118 -9.76 6.02 5.87
C ASN A 118 -9.30 5.82 4.44
N VAL A 119 -10.00 4.98 3.68
CA VAL A 119 -9.64 4.62 2.31
C VAL A 119 -10.76 4.98 1.35
N ASN A 120 -10.40 5.68 0.28
CA ASN A 120 -11.25 5.95 -0.86
C ASN A 120 -10.62 5.34 -2.11
N SER A 121 -11.46 4.86 -3.02
CA SER A 121 -11.00 4.34 -4.31
C SER A 121 -11.96 4.74 -5.43
N TYR A 122 -11.39 5.07 -6.59
CA TYR A 122 -12.10 5.47 -7.79
C TYR A 122 -11.51 4.73 -8.97
N PHE A 123 -12.34 4.07 -9.77
CA PHE A 123 -11.83 3.19 -10.82
C PHE A 123 -12.82 2.99 -11.96
N ASP A 124 -12.27 2.59 -13.11
CA ASP A 124 -12.99 2.08 -14.26
C ASP A 124 -13.23 0.59 -14.02
N TYR A 125 -14.48 0.21 -13.78
CA TYR A 125 -14.84 -1.15 -13.40
C TYR A 125 -14.37 -2.18 -14.42
N GLU A 126 -14.62 -1.94 -15.71
CA GLU A 126 -14.29 -2.88 -16.78
C GLU A 126 -12.78 -3.05 -16.92
N LYS A 127 -12.02 -1.95 -16.94
CA LYS A 127 -10.56 -2.00 -17.10
C LYS A 127 -9.86 -2.62 -15.90
N LEU A 128 -10.30 -2.30 -14.69
CA LEU A 128 -9.72 -2.87 -13.47
C LEU A 128 -10.10 -4.35 -13.32
N SER A 129 -11.35 -4.71 -13.59
CA SER A 129 -11.81 -6.11 -13.57
C SER A 129 -11.02 -6.97 -14.56
N ALA A 130 -10.81 -6.50 -15.79
CA ALA A 130 -9.98 -7.21 -16.78
C ALA A 130 -8.52 -7.41 -16.32
N HIS A 131 -7.95 -6.47 -15.56
CA HIS A 131 -6.62 -6.66 -14.97
C HIS A 131 -6.63 -7.74 -13.88
N ILE A 132 -7.64 -7.72 -13.00
CA ILE A 132 -7.79 -8.69 -11.91
C ILE A 132 -8.02 -10.11 -12.45
N GLU A 133 -8.79 -10.27 -13.53
CA GLU A 133 -8.97 -11.58 -14.18
C GLU A 133 -7.66 -12.17 -14.68
N LEU A 134 -6.80 -11.35 -15.29
CA LEU A 134 -5.48 -11.79 -15.73
C LEU A 134 -4.58 -12.18 -14.55
N HIS A 135 -4.64 -11.44 -13.44
CA HIS A 135 -3.96 -11.81 -12.20
C HIS A 135 -4.47 -13.16 -11.66
N ASN A 136 -5.78 -13.31 -11.53
CA ASN A 136 -6.43 -14.53 -11.06
C ASN A 136 -6.05 -15.75 -11.91
N LYS A 137 -5.96 -15.59 -13.23
CA LYS A 137 -5.50 -16.64 -14.14
C LYS A 137 -4.03 -17.02 -13.92
N LEU A 138 -3.16 -16.03 -13.68
CA LEU A 138 -1.74 -16.27 -13.48
C LEU A 138 -1.44 -16.94 -12.13
N TYR A 139 -2.07 -16.46 -11.07
CA TYR A 139 -1.83 -16.85 -9.68
C TYR A 139 -2.78 -17.94 -9.17
N GLU A 140 -3.73 -18.39 -10.00
CA GLU A 140 -4.79 -19.34 -9.64
C GLU A 140 -5.60 -18.90 -8.42
N THR A 141 -6.00 -17.62 -8.42
CA THR A 141 -6.78 -16.99 -7.34
C THR A 141 -8.19 -16.62 -7.80
N ASN A 142 -9.03 -16.17 -6.86
CA ASN A 142 -10.39 -15.68 -7.13
C ASN A 142 -10.62 -14.30 -6.49
N PHE A 143 -9.66 -13.40 -6.65
CA PHE A 143 -9.71 -12.06 -6.09
C PHE A 143 -10.73 -11.19 -6.82
N ARG A 144 -11.29 -10.23 -6.08
CA ARG A 144 -12.22 -9.21 -6.55
C ARG A 144 -11.55 -7.83 -6.46
N ILE A 145 -12.26 -6.81 -6.95
CA ILE A 145 -11.81 -5.41 -6.85
C ILE A 145 -11.55 -5.00 -5.39
N SER A 146 -12.37 -5.48 -4.44
CA SER A 146 -12.14 -5.23 -3.01
C SER A 146 -10.80 -5.76 -2.54
N ASP A 147 -10.39 -6.96 -2.97
CA ASP A 147 -9.08 -7.53 -2.61
C ASP A 147 -7.92 -6.72 -3.19
N PHE A 148 -8.08 -6.21 -4.43
CA PHE A 148 -7.10 -5.32 -5.05
C PHE A 148 -6.90 -4.06 -4.21
N VAL A 149 -8.00 -3.41 -3.82
CA VAL A 149 -7.95 -2.21 -2.98
C VAL A 149 -7.37 -2.53 -1.61
N ASP A 150 -7.85 -3.59 -0.95
CA ASP A 150 -7.43 -3.96 0.41
C ASP A 150 -5.95 -4.32 0.51
N GLN A 151 -5.37 -4.92 -0.53
CA GLN A 151 -3.95 -5.29 -0.54
C GLN A 151 -3.01 -4.12 -0.88
N LEU A 152 -3.54 -3.08 -1.52
CA LEU A 152 -2.76 -1.93 -2.01
C LEU A 152 -3.06 -0.62 -1.28
N LYS A 153 -4.05 -0.61 -0.38
CA LYS A 153 -4.44 0.57 0.41
C LYS A 153 -3.46 0.95 1.52
N GLU A 154 -2.43 0.16 1.78
CA GLU A 154 -1.43 0.45 2.79
C GLU A 154 -0.05 0.40 2.17
N ARG A 155 0.77 1.40 2.51
CA ARG A 155 2.19 1.38 2.19
C ARG A 155 2.85 0.26 2.96
N ARG A 156 3.33 -0.73 2.24
CA ARG A 156 4.16 -1.81 2.78
C ARG A 156 5.62 -1.49 2.46
N ILE A 157 6.49 -1.78 3.42
CA ILE A 157 7.93 -1.64 3.28
C ILE A 157 8.49 -3.06 3.32
N TYR A 158 9.33 -3.41 2.35
CA TYR A 158 10.07 -4.67 2.35
C TYR A 158 11.40 -4.48 3.08
N GLY A 159 11.64 -5.32 4.07
CA GLY A 159 12.88 -5.33 4.83
C GLY A 159 12.72 -6.05 6.16
N PHE A 160 13.84 -6.43 6.73
CA PHE A 160 13.89 -7.03 8.06
C PHE A 160 14.57 -6.04 8.99
N GLN A 161 14.09 -5.96 10.24
CA GLN A 161 14.71 -5.14 11.28
C GLN A 161 14.77 -3.64 10.94
N CYS A 162 13.66 -3.06 10.50
CA CYS A 162 13.55 -1.62 10.29
C CYS A 162 13.60 -0.84 11.62
N GLY A 163 14.24 0.33 11.61
CA GLY A 163 14.34 1.22 12.78
C GLY A 163 15.76 1.42 13.31
N TYR A 164 15.87 2.19 14.39
CA TYR A 164 17.14 2.68 14.96
C TYR A 164 17.94 1.63 15.77
N SER A 165 17.42 0.41 15.97
CA SER A 165 18.04 -0.58 16.87
C SER A 165 17.78 -2.03 16.42
N SER A 166 18.08 -2.33 15.16
CA SER A 166 18.04 -3.69 14.62
C SER A 166 19.02 -4.61 15.36
N ILE A 167 18.53 -5.69 15.96
CA ILE A 167 19.37 -6.71 16.59
C ILE A 167 19.90 -7.65 15.50
N ALA A 168 21.20 -7.58 15.21
CA ALA A 168 21.84 -8.30 14.10
C ALA A 168 21.63 -9.83 14.09
N ASN A 169 21.29 -10.43 15.25
CA ASN A 169 21.13 -11.88 15.41
C ASN A 169 19.67 -12.32 15.70
N ALA A 170 18.69 -11.44 15.54
CA ALA A 170 17.29 -11.83 15.70
C ALA A 170 16.80 -12.62 14.48
N PRO A 171 15.88 -13.60 14.67
CA PRO A 171 15.25 -14.29 13.55
C PRO A 171 14.55 -13.29 12.62
N LEU A 172 14.46 -13.64 11.34
CA LEU A 172 13.75 -12.81 10.36
C LEU A 172 12.25 -12.90 10.62
N VAL A 173 11.64 -11.76 10.96
CA VAL A 173 10.23 -11.65 11.32
C VAL A 173 9.58 -10.50 10.56
N TYR A 174 8.33 -10.70 10.13
CA TYR A 174 7.45 -9.66 9.61
C TYR A 174 6.02 -9.89 10.11
N ASN A 175 5.40 -8.90 10.76
CA ASN A 175 4.06 -9.01 11.38
C ASN A 175 3.91 -10.29 12.22
N ASP A 176 4.86 -10.54 13.14
CA ASP A 176 4.92 -11.72 14.01
C ASP A 176 5.03 -13.08 13.30
N ILE A 177 5.31 -13.07 11.99
CA ILE A 177 5.54 -14.28 11.19
C ILE A 177 7.04 -14.50 11.03
N TYR A 178 7.50 -15.61 11.60
CA TYR A 178 8.88 -16.07 11.59
C TYR A 178 9.20 -16.84 10.30
N PHE A 179 10.31 -16.47 9.64
CA PHE A 179 10.71 -17.01 8.32
C PHE A 179 11.45 -18.36 8.39
N ASP A 180 11.77 -18.81 9.59
CA ASP A 180 12.39 -20.10 9.91
C ASP A 180 11.38 -21.11 10.49
N ASP A 181 10.09 -20.77 10.60
CA ASP A 181 9.05 -21.68 11.06
C ASP A 181 8.23 -22.23 9.89
N ILE A 182 8.36 -23.54 9.63
CA ILE A 182 7.65 -24.23 8.54
C ILE A 182 6.11 -24.08 8.62
N ARG A 183 5.56 -23.91 9.83
CA ARG A 183 4.10 -23.72 10.05
C ARG A 183 3.60 -22.42 9.43
N ASN A 184 4.49 -21.47 9.18
CA ASN A 184 4.17 -20.19 8.55
C ASN A 184 4.15 -20.25 7.02
N GLY A 185 4.49 -21.39 6.41
CA GLY A 185 4.48 -21.56 4.95
C GLY A 185 3.14 -21.19 4.29
N LYS A 186 2.01 -21.35 4.99
CA LYS A 186 0.69 -20.92 4.51
C LYS A 186 0.58 -19.40 4.31
N TYR A 187 1.23 -18.60 5.14
CA TYR A 187 1.24 -17.15 5.02
C TYR A 187 2.11 -16.70 3.85
N PHE A 188 3.27 -17.33 3.68
CA PHE A 188 4.16 -17.02 2.55
C PHE A 188 3.50 -17.36 1.20
N ARG A 189 2.76 -18.48 1.12
CA ARG A 189 1.93 -18.82 -0.05
C ARG A 189 0.85 -17.78 -0.33
N LYS A 190 0.16 -17.31 0.71
CA LYS A 190 -0.84 -16.23 0.58
C LYS A 190 -0.21 -14.93 0.10
N TRP A 191 0.99 -14.59 0.57
CA TRP A 191 1.70 -13.38 0.14
C TRP A 191 2.23 -13.49 -1.29
N LEU A 192 2.66 -14.68 -1.71
CA LEU A 192 3.13 -14.96 -3.07
C LEU A 192 2.10 -14.57 -4.13
N THR A 193 0.81 -14.72 -3.83
CA THR A 193 -0.28 -14.40 -4.75
C THR A 193 -0.84 -12.99 -4.62
N SER A 194 -0.34 -12.17 -3.69
CA SER A 194 -0.84 -10.82 -3.44
C SER A 194 -0.61 -9.87 -4.61
N PHE A 195 -1.47 -8.86 -4.79
CA PHE A 195 -1.21 -7.72 -5.69
C PHE A 195 -0.06 -6.83 -5.20
N ASN A 196 0.32 -6.91 -3.91
CA ASN A 196 1.33 -6.07 -3.29
C ASN A 196 2.74 -6.67 -3.50
N PRO A 197 3.64 -6.02 -4.27
CA PRO A 197 4.98 -6.54 -4.55
C PRO A 197 5.86 -6.72 -3.31
N GLU A 198 5.72 -5.89 -2.28
CA GLU A 198 6.47 -6.06 -1.03
C GLU A 198 6.05 -7.35 -0.30
N LEU A 199 4.74 -7.65 -0.25
CA LEU A 199 4.26 -8.93 0.26
C LEU A 199 4.75 -10.10 -0.61
N GLN A 200 4.67 -9.98 -1.93
CA GLN A 200 5.19 -11.01 -2.83
C GLN A 200 6.69 -11.28 -2.58
N ALA A 201 7.50 -10.25 -2.36
CA ALA A 201 8.91 -10.40 -2.02
C ALA A 201 9.13 -11.14 -0.68
N TYR A 202 8.33 -10.84 0.34
CA TYR A 202 8.32 -11.62 1.59
C TYR A 202 7.89 -13.07 1.35
N GLY A 203 6.87 -13.31 0.52
CA GLY A 203 6.42 -14.65 0.15
C GLY A 203 7.52 -15.47 -0.53
N VAL A 204 8.22 -14.87 -1.50
CA VAL A 204 9.39 -15.47 -2.16
C VAL A 204 10.47 -15.81 -1.13
N LYS A 205 10.89 -14.83 -0.32
CA LYS A 205 11.97 -15.02 0.66
C LYS A 205 11.64 -16.09 1.69
N GLY A 206 10.40 -16.13 2.18
CA GLY A 206 9.93 -17.11 3.14
C GLY A 206 9.89 -18.52 2.57
N LEU A 207 9.33 -18.70 1.36
CA LEU A 207 9.25 -20.01 0.73
C LEU A 207 10.61 -20.58 0.31
N GLU A 208 11.48 -19.76 -0.29
CA GLU A 208 12.85 -20.19 -0.63
C GLU A 208 13.64 -20.56 0.64
N GLY A 209 13.50 -19.78 1.72
CA GLY A 209 14.14 -20.07 3.00
C GLY A 209 13.68 -21.38 3.64
N LEU A 210 12.37 -21.66 3.60
CA LEU A 210 11.82 -22.92 4.11
C LEU A 210 12.13 -24.12 3.22
N GLU A 211 12.22 -23.95 1.89
CA GLU A 211 12.65 -25.02 0.97
C GLU A 211 14.11 -25.41 1.25
N GLU A 212 15.00 -24.43 1.41
CA GLU A 212 16.43 -24.66 1.65
C GLU A 212 16.72 -25.25 3.03
N LYS A 213 16.11 -24.69 4.10
CA LYS A 213 16.47 -25.02 5.49
C LYS A 213 15.59 -26.11 6.10
N GLU A 214 14.29 -26.00 5.89
CA GLU A 214 13.28 -26.87 6.51
C GLU A 214 12.79 -27.98 5.56
N LYS A 215 13.35 -28.05 4.34
CA LYS A 215 13.00 -29.03 3.30
C LYS A 215 11.50 -29.02 2.94
N LEU A 216 10.86 -27.86 3.05
CA LEU A 216 9.47 -27.69 2.62
C LEU A 216 9.38 -27.83 1.09
N PRO A 217 8.66 -28.82 0.54
CA PRO A 217 8.55 -28.97 -0.89
C PRO A 217 7.71 -27.82 -1.49
N LEU A 218 8.27 -27.13 -2.47
CA LEU A 218 7.51 -26.17 -3.28
C LEU A 218 6.84 -26.86 -4.46
N SER A 219 5.58 -26.52 -4.70
CA SER A 219 4.82 -27.01 -5.84
C SER A 219 5.34 -26.43 -7.17
N PRO A 220 5.06 -27.08 -8.32
CA PRO A 220 5.41 -26.53 -9.63
C PRO A 220 4.84 -25.12 -9.86
N LEU A 221 3.63 -24.85 -9.39
CA LEU A 221 3.01 -23.52 -9.45
C LEU A 221 3.81 -22.50 -8.62
N GLU A 222 4.17 -22.84 -7.37
CA GLU A 222 4.95 -21.95 -6.51
C GLU A 222 6.30 -21.58 -7.14
N LYS A 223 7.01 -22.57 -7.71
CA LYS A 223 8.28 -22.33 -8.41
C LYS A 223 8.11 -21.42 -9.62
N LYS A 224 7.04 -21.63 -10.41
CA LYS A 224 6.68 -20.77 -11.54
C LYS A 224 6.39 -19.34 -11.09
N LEU A 225 5.62 -19.16 -10.01
CA LEU A 225 5.26 -17.83 -9.48
C LEU A 225 6.47 -17.10 -8.91
N ILE A 226 7.34 -17.79 -8.16
CA ILE A 226 8.59 -17.22 -7.64
C ILE A 226 9.46 -16.73 -8.80
N LYS A 227 9.64 -17.57 -9.83
CA LYS A 227 10.39 -17.18 -11.03
C LYS A 227 9.79 -15.95 -11.71
N HIS A 228 8.47 -15.94 -11.93
CA HIS A 228 7.76 -14.80 -12.53
C HIS A 228 7.95 -13.51 -11.73
N ILE A 229 7.82 -13.55 -10.40
CA ILE A 229 7.99 -12.38 -9.52
C ILE A 229 9.43 -11.85 -9.60
N LYS A 230 10.43 -12.75 -9.63
CA LYS A 230 11.84 -12.41 -9.78
C LYS A 230 12.15 -11.78 -11.14
N GLU A 231 11.62 -12.35 -12.22
CA GLU A 231 11.81 -11.85 -13.58
C GLU A 231 11.15 -10.48 -13.80
N ARG A 232 9.95 -10.27 -13.24
CA ARG A 232 9.26 -8.97 -13.27
C ARG A 232 10.08 -7.88 -12.59
N ASN A 233 10.79 -8.23 -11.51
CA ASN A 233 11.72 -7.38 -10.77
C ASN A 233 11.19 -5.95 -10.54
N SER A 234 9.97 -5.85 -10.01
CA SER A 234 9.33 -4.58 -9.72
C SER A 234 10.11 -3.77 -8.69
N THR A 235 10.07 -2.45 -8.80
CA THR A 235 10.53 -1.56 -7.74
C THR A 235 9.73 -1.80 -6.47
N LEU A 236 10.43 -2.04 -5.36
CA LEU A 236 9.87 -2.17 -4.02
C LEU A 236 10.27 -0.97 -3.18
N LEU A 237 9.46 -0.62 -2.20
CA LEU A 237 9.91 0.26 -1.12
C LEU A 237 10.74 -0.55 -0.12
N ILE A 238 12.07 -0.42 -0.17
CA ILE A 238 12.99 -1.21 0.65
C ILE A 238 13.41 -0.43 1.89
N CYS A 239 13.45 -1.12 3.03
CA CYS A 239 13.99 -0.61 4.27
C CYS A 239 15.52 -0.52 4.24
N GLY A 240 16.06 0.68 4.46
CA GLY A 240 17.49 0.97 4.61
C GLY A 240 17.91 1.20 6.07
N GLY A 241 17.21 0.61 7.04
CA GLY A 241 17.38 0.90 8.46
C GLY A 241 16.46 2.03 8.93
N CYS A 242 16.96 3.27 8.98
CA CYS A 242 16.20 4.44 9.45
C CYS A 242 15.28 5.06 8.38
N VAL A 243 15.59 4.84 7.11
CA VAL A 243 14.86 5.39 5.97
C VAL A 243 14.51 4.28 4.99
N SER A 244 13.45 4.45 4.21
CA SER A 244 13.08 3.53 3.14
C SER A 244 13.25 4.20 1.78
N PHE A 245 13.65 3.43 0.77
CA PHE A 245 13.88 3.94 -0.58
C PHE A 245 13.40 2.95 -1.65
N PRO A 246 12.89 3.46 -2.79
CA PRO A 246 12.48 2.63 -3.91
C PRO A 246 13.69 1.96 -4.57
N ARG A 247 13.66 0.63 -4.72
CA ARG A 247 14.72 -0.12 -5.42
C ARG A 247 14.21 -1.47 -5.93
N LYS A 248 14.81 -1.97 -7.02
CA LYS A 248 14.62 -3.34 -7.50
C LYS A 248 15.41 -4.34 -6.67
N LEU A 249 14.76 -5.43 -6.26
CA LEU A 249 15.35 -6.41 -5.35
C LEU A 249 16.28 -7.40 -6.06
N TYR A 250 15.96 -7.78 -7.29
CA TYR A 250 16.60 -8.90 -8.00
C TYR A 250 17.55 -8.45 -9.12
N ASP A 251 17.97 -7.18 -9.14
CA ASP A 251 19.01 -6.73 -10.08
C ASP A 251 20.36 -7.38 -9.74
N GLU A 252 20.85 -8.23 -10.64
CA GLU A 252 22.09 -9.02 -10.48
C GLU A 252 23.39 -8.19 -10.61
N THR A 253 23.30 -6.88 -10.82
CA THR A 253 24.48 -6.00 -11.03
C THR A 253 25.22 -5.60 -9.76
N LYS A 254 24.89 -6.23 -8.62
CA LYS A 254 25.66 -6.12 -7.37
C LYS A 254 25.84 -7.50 -6.72
N LYS A 255 26.66 -8.34 -7.35
CA LYS A 255 27.44 -9.37 -6.64
C LYS A 255 28.88 -8.92 -6.60
#